data_AF-A0A0D0CD30-F1
#
_entry.id   AF-A0A0D0CD30-F1
#
_cell.length_a   1.000
_cell.length_b   1.000
_cell.length_c   1.000
_cell.angle_alpha   90.00
_cell.angle_beta   90.00
_cell.angle_gamma   90.00
#
_symmetry.space_group_name_H-M   'P 1'
#
loop_
_entity.id
_entity.type
_entity.pdbx_description
1 polymer ?
#
loop_
_entity_poly.entity_id
_entity_poly.type
_entity_poly.pdbx_seq_one_letter_code
_entity_poly.pdbx_strand_id
1 'polypeptide(L)'
;FNSRFGYPYVLLNDEPFTDKFKRRVSVLTHSEIKFGTVPKDHWLQPDWIDEKKAANAKKQMELSRVKYGGCLNYQHMCRFNAGFFYQHELLQPYRWYWHVE
;
A
#
# COMPACT_ATOMS: atom_id res chain seq x y z
N PHE A 1 20.74 1.75 -10.77
CA PHE A 1 20.65 3.06 -10.09
C PHE A 1 21.00 2.91 -8.61
N ASN A 2 20.13 2.30 -7.80
CA ASN A 2 20.27 2.36 -6.35
C ASN A 2 21.48 1.59 -5.78
N SER A 3 22.05 0.65 -6.54
CA SER A 3 23.33 0.02 -6.20
C SER A 3 24.52 0.99 -6.14
N ARG A 4 24.39 2.21 -6.68
CA ARG A 4 25.41 3.26 -6.64
C ARG A 4 25.14 4.34 -5.59
N PHE A 5 23.87 4.57 -5.23
CA PHE A 5 23.45 5.71 -4.40
C PHE A 5 22.92 5.31 -3.02
N GLY A 6 22.52 4.06 -2.82
CA GLY A 6 22.22 3.53 -1.49
C GLY A 6 21.02 4.13 -0.77
N TYR A 7 20.00 4.64 -1.49
CA TYR A 7 18.78 5.15 -0.86
C TYR A 7 18.01 4.02 -0.15
N PRO A 8 17.42 4.29 1.02
CA PRO A 8 16.68 3.27 1.77
C PRO A 8 15.38 2.88 1.05
N TYR A 9 14.92 1.66 1.30
CA TYR A 9 13.61 1.17 0.90
C TYR A 9 12.66 1.19 2.09
N VAL A 10 11.42 1.63 1.87
CA VAL A 10 10.32 1.45 2.82
C VAL A 10 9.27 0.59 2.14
N LEU A 11 9.04 -0.60 2.68
CA LEU A 11 8.03 -1.53 2.20
C LEU A 11 6.86 -1.48 3.17
N LEU A 12 5.67 -1.17 2.66
CA LEU A 12 4.44 -1.08 3.43
C LEU A 12 3.45 -2.13 2.91
N ASN A 13 2.72 -2.76 3.83
CA ASN A 13 1.66 -3.71 3.50
C ASN A 13 0.52 -3.60 4.51
N ASP A 14 -0.69 -4.03 4.16
CA ASP A 14 -1.82 -4.05 5.08
C ASP A 14 -1.72 -5.16 6.14
N GLU A 15 -0.93 -6.19 5.85
CA GLU A 15 -0.57 -7.26 6.79
C GLU A 15 0.93 -7.27 7.10
N PRO A 16 1.35 -7.78 8.28
CA PRO A 16 2.75 -7.93 8.61
C PRO A 16 3.53 -8.79 7.59
N PHE A 17 4.66 -8.28 7.11
CA PHE A 17 5.56 -9.07 6.27
C PHE A 17 6.12 -10.27 7.02
N THR A 18 6.08 -11.45 6.38
CA THR A 18 6.68 -12.67 6.92
C THR A 18 8.20 -12.57 6.99
N ASP A 19 8.82 -13.28 7.95
CA ASP A 19 10.29 -13.32 8.08
C ASP A 19 10.96 -13.91 6.83
N LYS A 20 10.29 -14.84 6.15
CA LYS A 20 10.76 -15.38 4.87
C LYS A 20 10.85 -14.28 3.81
N PHE A 21 9.83 -13.42 3.73
CA PHE A 21 9.84 -12.29 2.79
C PHE A 21 10.95 -11.30 3.13
N LYS A 22 11.03 -10.86 4.40
CA LYS A 22 12.06 -9.91 4.86
C LYS A 22 13.46 -10.42 4.52
N ARG A 23 13.79 -11.67 4.87
CA ARG A 23 15.08 -12.30 4.55
C ARG A 23 15.39 -12.35 3.06
N ARG A 24 14.41 -12.73 2.21
CA ARG A 24 14.63 -12.83 0.76
C ARG A 24 14.89 -11.50 0.10
N VAL A 25 14.26 -10.42 0.56
CA VAL A 25 14.45 -9.08 -0.04
C VAL A 25 15.71 -8.42 0.49
N SER A 26 16.04 -8.59 1.78
CA SER A 26 17.25 -8.01 2.38
C SER A 26 18.56 -8.45 1.72
N VAL A 27 18.61 -9.61 1.04
CA VAL A 27 19.83 -10.05 0.34
C VAL A 27 19.99 -9.46 -1.07
N LEU A 28 18.97 -8.78 -1.59
CA LEU A 28 18.98 -8.23 -2.95
C LEU A 28 19.64 -6.85 -3.04
N THR A 29 19.87 -6.20 -1.91
CA THR A 29 20.46 -4.85 -1.84
C THR A 29 21.25 -4.68 -0.56
N HIS A 30 22.24 -3.79 -0.60
CA HIS A 30 22.97 -3.35 0.59
C HIS A 30 22.33 -2.11 1.24
N SER A 31 21.31 -1.52 0.62
CA SER A 31 20.57 -0.39 1.18
C SER A 31 19.71 -0.83 2.36
N GLU A 32 19.49 0.07 3.32
CA GLU A 32 18.58 -0.17 4.44
C GLU A 32 17.16 -0.45 3.92
N ILE A 33 16.47 -1.42 4.52
CA ILE A 33 15.07 -1.73 4.22
C ILE A 33 14.27 -1.64 5.52
N LYS A 34 13.23 -0.81 5.52
CA LYS A 34 12.25 -0.71 6.61
C LYS A 34 10.97 -1.41 6.16
N PHE A 35 10.38 -2.20 7.05
CA PHE A 35 9.13 -2.92 6.80
C PHE A 35 8.07 -2.38 7.76
N GLY A 36 6.97 -1.86 7.23
CA GLY A 36 5.85 -1.32 8.01
C GLY A 36 4.53 -1.99 7.67
N THR A 37 3.64 -2.03 8.65
CA THR A 37 2.25 -2.45 8.46
C THR A 37 1.38 -1.20 8.46
N VAL A 38 0.55 -1.04 7.43
CA VAL A 38 -0.34 0.11 7.31
C VAL A 38 -1.40 0.06 8.43
N PRO A 39 -1.60 1.17 9.18
CA PRO A 39 -2.67 1.25 10.16
C PRO A 39 -4.04 0.98 9.53
N LYS A 40 -4.90 0.24 10.22
CA LYS A 40 -6.23 -0.13 9.69
C LYS A 40 -7.06 1.08 9.28
N ASP A 41 -6.99 2.19 10.02
CA ASP A 41 -7.75 3.41 9.73
C ASP A 41 -7.32 4.08 8.39
N HIS A 42 -6.07 3.87 7.99
CA HIS A 42 -5.52 4.37 6.73
C HIS A 42 -5.78 3.42 5.55
N TRP A 43 -6.11 2.15 5.82
CA TRP A 43 -6.35 1.13 4.79
C TRP A 43 -7.84 0.87 4.57
N LEU A 44 -8.57 0.57 5.63
CA LEU A 44 -9.97 0.17 5.60
C LEU A 44 -10.88 1.35 5.24
N GLN A 45 -12.02 0.98 4.68
CA GLN A 45 -13.10 1.92 4.40
C GLN A 45 -13.59 2.55 5.73
N PRO A 46 -13.75 3.88 5.78
CA PRO A 46 -14.20 4.56 6.99
C PRO A 46 -15.70 4.40 7.23
N ASP A 47 -16.12 4.53 8.48
CA ASP A 47 -17.48 4.23 8.95
C ASP A 47 -18.58 5.11 8.34
N TRP A 48 -18.25 6.27 7.79
CA TRP A 48 -19.22 7.15 7.13
C TRP A 48 -19.59 6.69 5.71
N ILE A 49 -18.97 5.63 5.19
CA ILE A 49 -19.33 5.07 3.89
C ILE A 49 -20.50 4.10 4.05
N ASP A 50 -21.55 4.33 3.26
CA ASP A 50 -22.66 3.38 3.13
C ASP A 50 -22.20 2.12 2.41
N GLU A 51 -22.01 1.03 3.18
CA GLU A 51 -21.58 -0.27 2.67
C GLU A 51 -22.53 -0.87 1.62
N LYS A 52 -23.84 -0.65 1.75
CA LYS A 52 -24.81 -1.17 0.77
C LYS A 52 -24.66 -0.44 -0.56
N LYS A 53 -24.52 0.88 -0.51
CA LYS A 53 -24.28 1.71 -1.70
C LYS A 53 -22.94 1.35 -2.35
N ALA A 54 -21.88 1.21 -1.58
CA ALA A 54 -20.56 0.83 -2.07
C ALA A 54 -20.55 -0.57 -2.70
N ALA A 55 -21.20 -1.56 -2.07
CA ALA A 55 -21.34 -2.91 -2.60
C ALA A 55 -22.11 -2.93 -3.93
N ASN A 56 -23.21 -2.17 -4.02
CA ASN A 56 -23.98 -2.06 -5.26
C ASN A 56 -23.15 -1.42 -6.39
N ALA A 57 -22.42 -0.34 -6.11
CA ALA A 57 -21.56 0.31 -7.10
C ALA A 57 -20.44 -0.63 -7.58
N LYS A 58 -19.79 -1.38 -6.68
CA LYS A 58 -18.80 -2.41 -7.02
C LYS A 58 -19.38 -3.46 -7.97
N LYS A 59 -20.58 -3.98 -7.66
CA LYS A 59 -21.27 -4.95 -8.50
C LYS A 59 -21.56 -4.41 -9.90
N GLN A 60 -21.97 -3.14 -10.03
CA GLN A 60 -22.19 -2.52 -11.33
C GLN A 60 -20.89 -2.38 -12.14
N MET A 61 -19.77 -2.01 -11.48
CA MET A 61 -18.46 -1.94 -12.13
C MET A 61 -17.97 -3.31 -12.60
N GLU A 62 -18.19 -4.36 -11.80
CA GLU A 62 -17.90 -5.74 -12.17
C GLU A 62 -18.72 -6.21 -13.38
N LEU A 63 -20.03 -5.96 -13.38
CA LEU A 63 -20.92 -6.26 -14.52
C LEU A 63 -20.51 -5.51 -15.79
N SER A 64 -20.02 -4.28 -15.64
CA SER A 64 -19.50 -3.44 -16.73
C SER A 64 -18.08 -3.83 -17.16
N ARG A 65 -17.50 -4.89 -16.61
CA ARG A 65 -16.14 -5.39 -16.89
C ARG A 65 -15.05 -4.35 -16.67
N VAL A 66 -15.25 -3.44 -15.71
CA VAL A 66 -14.20 -2.52 -15.28
C VAL A 66 -13.10 -3.31 -14.58
N LYS A 67 -11.85 -3.15 -15.04
CA LYS A 67 -10.70 -3.84 -14.45
C LYS A 67 -10.61 -3.51 -12.94
N TYR A 68 -10.57 -4.56 -12.11
CA TYR A 68 -10.58 -4.47 -10.64
C TYR A 68 -11.82 -3.77 -10.02
N GLY A 69 -12.88 -3.50 -10.78
CA GLY A 69 -14.05 -2.77 -10.28
C GLY A 69 -14.77 -3.42 -9.10
N GLY A 70 -14.74 -4.76 -9.02
CA GLY A 70 -15.27 -5.52 -7.89
C GLY A 70 -14.28 -5.78 -6.73
N CYS A 71 -13.01 -5.37 -6.85
CA CYS A 71 -11.97 -5.74 -5.89
C CYS A 71 -11.84 -4.70 -4.77
N LEU A 72 -12.27 -5.06 -3.55
CA LEU A 72 -12.20 -4.17 -2.39
C LEU A 72 -10.76 -3.79 -2.02
N ASN A 73 -9.84 -4.75 -1.99
CA ASN A 73 -8.44 -4.47 -1.66
C ASN A 73 -7.78 -3.52 -2.67
N TYR A 74 -8.18 -3.59 -3.95
CA TYR A 74 -7.70 -2.64 -4.95
C TYR A 74 -8.19 -1.20 -4.65
N GLN A 75 -9.43 -1.04 -4.19
CA GLN A 75 -9.96 0.26 -3.78
C GLN A 75 -9.27 0.81 -2.54
N HIS A 76 -9.00 -0.05 -1.55
CA HIS A 76 -8.21 0.33 -0.36
C HIS A 76 -6.80 0.78 -0.76
N MET A 77 -6.14 0.05 -1.66
CA MET A 77 -4.83 0.44 -2.22
C MET A 77 -4.88 1.80 -2.92
N CYS A 78 -5.87 2.03 -3.80
CA CYS A 78 -6.05 3.33 -4.47
C CYS A 78 -6.25 4.46 -3.46
N ARG A 79 -7.08 4.27 -2.43
CA ARG A 79 -7.30 5.26 -1.35
C ARG A 79 -6.00 5.54 -0.59
N PHE A 80 -5.26 4.50 -0.22
CA PHE A 80 -4.02 4.62 0.53
C PHE A 80 -2.97 5.42 -0.25
N ASN A 81 -2.77 5.08 -1.53
CA ASN A 81 -1.80 5.77 -2.39
C ASN A 81 -2.25 7.19 -2.77
N ALA A 82 -3.55 7.47 -2.81
CA ALA A 82 -4.06 8.81 -3.09
C ALA A 82 -3.91 9.80 -1.93
N GLY A 83 -3.85 9.34 -0.67
CA GLY A 83 -3.97 10.27 0.47
C GLY A 83 -3.34 9.88 1.80
N PHE A 84 -2.88 8.64 2.00
CA PHE A 84 -2.43 8.19 3.34
C PHE A 84 -0.98 7.72 3.39
N PHE A 85 -0.38 7.28 2.28
CA PHE A 85 0.96 6.70 2.32
C PHE A 85 1.99 7.63 2.99
N TYR A 86 2.01 8.92 2.65
CA TYR A 86 2.94 9.90 3.21
C TYR A 86 2.74 10.19 4.70
N GLN A 87 1.61 9.78 5.28
CA GLN A 87 1.33 9.91 6.72
C GLN A 87 1.89 8.74 7.53
N HIS A 88 2.38 7.67 6.88
CA HIS A 88 2.96 6.53 7.58
C HIS A 88 4.20 6.97 8.37
N GLU A 89 4.36 6.46 9.60
CA GLU A 89 5.44 6.85 10.52
C GLU A 89 6.84 6.68 9.90
N LEU A 90 7.04 5.57 9.18
CA LEU A 90 8.30 5.26 8.48
C LEU A 90 8.65 6.25 7.35
N LEU A 91 7.67 7.04 6.89
CA LEU A 91 7.88 8.03 5.84
C LEU A 91 8.06 9.46 6.37
N GLN A 92 7.73 9.72 7.66
CA GLN A 92 7.88 11.05 8.27
C GLN A 92 9.29 11.66 8.19
N PRO A 93 10.39 10.87 8.27
CA PRO A 93 11.73 11.43 8.14
C PRO A 93 12.12 11.88 6.71
N TYR A 94 11.32 11.56 5.68
CA TYR A 94 11.69 11.77 4.29
C TYR A 94 10.88 12.88 3.62
N ARG A 95 11.55 13.68 2.79
CA ARG A 95 10.92 14.73 1.97
C ARG A 95 10.48 14.24 0.58
N TRP A 96 11.17 13.24 0.04
CA TRP A 96 11.00 12.74 -1.32
C TRP A 96 10.82 11.23 -1.28
N TYR A 97 10.04 10.70 -2.22
CA TYR A 97 9.86 9.27 -2.42
C TYR A 97 9.95 8.94 -3.91
N TRP A 98 10.40 7.73 -4.21
CA TRP A 98 10.26 7.13 -5.53
C TRP A 98 9.36 5.90 -5.38
N HIS A 99 8.17 5.97 -5.97
CA HIS A 99 7.23 4.85 -5.99
C HIS A 99 7.70 3.74 -6.95
N VAL A 100 7.70 2.50 -6.48
CA VAL A 100 8.11 1.30 -7.23
C VAL A 100 7.01 0.25 -7.11
N GLU A 101 6.54 -0.28 -8.24
CA GLU A 101 5.60 -1.40 -8.34
C GLU A 101 6.28 -2.65 -8.91
#